data_AF-A0A502ET46-F1
#
_entry.id   AF-A0A502ET46-F1
#
_cell.length_a   1.000
_cell.length_b   1.000
_cell.length_c   1.000
_cell.angle_alpha   90.00
_cell.angle_beta   90.00
_cell.angle_gamma   90.00
#
_symmetry.space_group_name_H-M   'P 1'
#
loop_
_entity.id
_entity.type
_entity.pdbx_description
1 polymer ?
#
loop_
_entity_poly.entity_id
_entity_poly.type
_entity_poly.pdbx_seq_one_letter_code
_entity_poly.pdbx_strand_id
1 'polypeptide(L)'
;MKKYYTLFLLFLFVTVSYAQQSQSPTTLVVDKAWLNEDEEWTDFNYSGQIVFSTIPSNEEGSLRIGNYDFLYDLCNGEAKFSNKATYSSAEFSHPRKVSAKTDKQGVVNTTYEGTLIFQSDRDYYSIIAIVTILDKGGNILGIKIHSKDNDRKEYAFSLKPTS
;
A
#
# COMPACT_ATOMS: atom_id res chain seq x y z
N MET A 1 -0.50 33.37 49.80
CA MET A 1 -0.74 32.02 49.28
C MET A 1 -0.45 32.04 47.79
N LYS A 2 0.65 31.38 47.37
CA LYS A 2 1.26 31.54 46.05
C LYS A 2 0.58 30.63 45.03
N LYS A 3 0.34 31.18 43.83
CA LYS A 3 -0.35 30.55 42.70
C LYS A 3 0.49 29.41 42.12
N TYR A 4 0.34 28.18 42.64
CA TYR A 4 0.99 26.99 42.09
C TYR A 4 0.16 26.29 40.99
N TYR A 5 -1.06 26.73 40.73
CA TYR A 5 -1.97 26.10 39.77
C TYR A 5 -1.72 26.49 38.30
N THR A 6 -0.89 27.51 38.03
CA THR A 6 -0.61 27.97 36.66
C THR A 6 0.45 27.12 35.95
N LEU A 7 1.29 26.38 36.69
CA LEU A 7 2.34 25.56 36.10
C LEU A 7 1.81 24.22 35.54
N PHE A 8 0.76 23.67 36.15
CA PHE A 8 0.18 22.38 35.77
C PHE A 8 -0.55 22.44 34.42
N LEU A 9 -1.09 23.60 34.06
CA LEU A 9 -1.77 23.83 32.78
C LEU A 9 -0.78 23.94 31.60
N LEU A 10 0.48 24.31 31.85
CA LEU A 10 1.49 24.45 30.81
C LEU A 10 2.07 23.10 30.35
N PHE A 11 2.06 22.08 31.22
CA PHE A 11 2.56 20.74 30.89
C PHE A 11 1.62 19.93 30.00
N LEU A 12 0.33 20.29 29.91
CA LEU A 12 -0.66 19.61 29.07
C LEU A 12 -0.56 19.95 27.57
N PHE A 13 0.21 20.97 27.19
CA PHE A 13 0.39 21.36 25.78
C PHE A 13 1.69 20.83 25.13
N VAL A 14 2.53 20.11 25.88
CA VAL A 14 3.82 19.59 25.37
C VAL A 14 3.76 18.10 25.02
N THR A 15 2.62 17.45 25.29
CA THR A 15 2.43 16.05 24.95
C THR A 15 1.61 15.91 23.67
N VAL A 16 2.24 15.30 22.67
CA VAL A 16 1.66 14.69 21.46
C VAL A 16 1.55 15.58 20.22
N SER A 17 2.71 15.89 19.63
CA SER A 17 2.82 16.23 18.19
C SER A 17 3.22 15.03 17.30
N TYR A 18 3.32 13.82 17.87
CA TYR A 18 3.73 12.61 17.13
C TYR A 18 2.59 11.94 16.33
N ALA A 19 1.36 12.47 16.37
CA ALA A 19 0.21 11.89 15.68
C ALA A 19 -0.21 12.64 14.40
N GLN A 20 0.31 13.84 14.14
CA GLN A 20 -0.12 14.67 13.00
C GLN A 20 0.64 14.39 11.70
N GLN A 21 1.73 13.62 11.72
CA GLN A 21 2.51 13.37 10.50
C GLN A 21 1.88 12.29 9.60
N SER A 22 0.92 11.52 10.10
CA SER A 22 0.34 10.36 9.39
C SER A 22 -0.85 10.67 8.48
N GLN A 23 -1.21 11.94 8.26
CA GLN A 23 -2.46 12.34 7.60
C GLN A 23 -2.31 12.84 6.16
N SER A 24 -1.10 12.89 5.59
CA SER A 24 -0.89 13.29 4.20
C SER A 24 -0.80 12.07 3.27
N PRO A 25 -1.49 12.07 2.11
CA PRO A 25 -1.35 11.01 1.11
C PRO A 25 0.13 10.90 0.72
N THR A 26 0.73 9.74 0.96
CA THR A 26 2.14 9.51 0.66
C THR A 26 2.22 8.74 -0.64
N THR A 27 2.83 9.36 -1.66
CA THR A 27 3.07 8.74 -2.95
C THR A 27 4.48 8.16 -2.99
N LEU A 28 4.54 6.85 -3.12
CA LEU A 28 5.74 6.05 -3.14
C LEU A 28 5.96 5.52 -4.55
N VAL A 29 7.19 5.65 -5.04
CA VAL A 29 7.58 5.09 -6.33
C VAL A 29 8.39 3.82 -6.12
N VAL A 30 8.22 2.86 -7.02
CA VAL A 30 9.01 1.63 -7.02
C VAL A 30 10.47 1.95 -7.40
N ASP A 31 11.39 1.49 -6.56
CA ASP A 31 12.84 1.52 -6.81
C ASP A 31 13.32 0.20 -7.42
N LYS A 32 12.84 -0.92 -6.87
CA LYS A 32 13.15 -2.29 -7.33
C LYS A 32 11.91 -3.16 -7.24
N ALA A 33 11.78 -4.10 -8.16
CA ALA A 33 10.65 -5.01 -8.23
C ALA A 33 11.12 -6.45 -8.46
N TRP A 34 10.49 -7.38 -7.74
CA TRP A 34 10.78 -8.81 -7.81
C TRP A 34 9.50 -9.59 -8.00
N LEU A 35 9.55 -10.58 -8.86
CA LEU A 35 8.48 -11.51 -9.15
C LEU A 35 8.88 -12.87 -8.59
N ASN A 36 8.03 -13.44 -7.75
CA ASN A 36 8.07 -14.83 -7.39
C ASN A 36 7.12 -15.60 -8.31
N GLU A 37 7.65 -16.58 -9.03
CA GLU A 37 6.87 -17.60 -9.73
C GLU A 37 7.40 -18.96 -9.33
N ASP A 38 6.54 -19.81 -8.77
CA ASP A 38 6.88 -21.19 -8.35
C ASP A 38 8.14 -21.24 -7.45
N GLU A 39 8.20 -20.38 -6.43
CA GLU A 39 9.30 -20.25 -5.45
C GLU A 39 10.59 -19.60 -5.99
N GLU A 40 10.68 -19.28 -7.28
CA GLU A 40 11.83 -18.60 -7.87
C GLU A 40 11.62 -17.08 -7.92
N TRP A 41 12.58 -16.32 -7.37
CA TRP A 41 12.56 -14.86 -7.39
C TRP A 41 13.38 -14.30 -8.55
N THR A 42 12.77 -13.44 -9.36
CA THR A 42 13.43 -12.77 -10.49
C THR A 42 13.19 -11.26 -10.43
N ASP A 43 14.19 -10.47 -10.82
CA ASP A 43 14.00 -9.02 -11.03
C ASP A 43 13.17 -8.79 -12.30
N PHE A 44 12.24 -7.83 -12.26
CA PHE A 44 11.47 -7.43 -13.44
C PHE A 44 11.33 -5.91 -13.53
N ASN A 45 10.97 -5.44 -14.73
CA ASN A 45 10.62 -4.04 -14.98
C ASN A 45 9.44 -3.97 -15.94
N TYR A 46 8.53 -3.03 -15.69
CA TYR A 46 7.44 -2.70 -16.59
C TYR A 46 7.68 -1.35 -17.29
N SER A 47 6.89 -1.08 -18.33
CA SER A 47 6.90 0.23 -18.96
C SER A 47 6.23 1.25 -18.02
N GLY A 48 6.88 2.40 -17.86
CA GLY A 48 6.42 3.44 -16.94
C GLY A 48 6.72 3.13 -15.47
N GLN A 49 6.48 4.12 -14.61
CA GLN A 49 6.75 3.99 -13.18
C GLN A 49 5.56 3.36 -12.46
N ILE A 50 5.84 2.39 -11.60
CA ILE A 50 4.84 1.85 -10.68
C ILE A 50 4.78 2.76 -9.45
N VAL A 51 3.56 3.19 -9.12
CA VAL A 51 3.30 4.14 -8.05
C VAL A 51 2.30 3.55 -7.07
N PHE A 52 2.60 3.67 -5.78
CA PHE A 52 1.71 3.33 -4.68
C PHE A 52 1.38 4.58 -3.90
N SER A 53 0.10 4.90 -3.73
CA SER A 53 -0.34 6.03 -2.93
C SER A 53 -1.17 5.57 -1.74
N THR A 54 -0.80 5.97 -0.53
CA THR A 54 -1.64 5.76 0.65
C THR A 54 -2.84 6.72 0.61
N ILE A 55 -4.00 6.27 1.09
CA ILE A 55 -5.22 7.08 1.14
C ILE A 55 -5.57 7.33 2.62
N PRO A 56 -5.15 8.45 3.23
CA PRO A 56 -5.27 8.66 4.68
C PRO A 56 -6.71 8.81 5.19
N SER A 57 -7.63 9.18 4.30
CA SER A 57 -9.06 9.32 4.62
C SER A 57 -9.82 8.00 4.59
N ASN A 58 -9.19 6.92 4.14
CA ASN A 58 -9.81 5.60 4.01
C ASN A 58 -9.38 4.67 5.17
N GLU A 59 -9.78 3.42 5.07
CA GLU A 59 -9.45 2.36 6.03
C GLU A 59 -7.93 2.07 6.06
N GLU A 60 -7.43 1.64 7.22
CA GLU A 60 -6.04 1.25 7.39
C GLU A 60 -5.64 0.16 6.39
N GLY A 61 -4.55 0.37 5.63
CA GLY A 61 -4.11 -0.55 4.58
C GLY A 61 -4.70 -0.26 3.20
N SER A 62 -5.54 0.78 3.06
CA SER A 62 -6.04 1.22 1.75
C SER A 62 -4.94 1.87 0.93
N LEU A 63 -4.86 1.48 -0.34
CA LEU A 63 -3.80 1.91 -1.26
C LEU A 63 -4.40 2.16 -2.64
N ARG A 64 -3.84 3.11 -3.37
CA ARG A 64 -4.03 3.22 -4.82
C ARG A 64 -2.76 2.78 -5.51
N ILE A 65 -2.90 1.95 -6.53
CA ILE A 65 -1.79 1.43 -7.32
C ILE A 65 -1.94 1.97 -8.73
N GLY A 66 -0.86 2.45 -9.32
CA GLY A 66 -0.84 2.96 -10.69
C GLY A 66 0.30 2.34 -11.49
N ASN A 67 -0.04 1.56 -12.51
CA ASN A 67 0.79 1.15 -13.64
C ASN A 67 -0.02 0.17 -14.50
N TYR A 68 -0.14 0.43 -15.81
CA TYR A 68 -0.95 -0.39 -16.71
C TYR A 68 -0.45 -1.83 -16.82
N ASP A 69 0.83 -2.02 -17.15
CA ASP A 69 1.39 -3.36 -17.42
C ASP A 69 1.33 -4.26 -16.18
N PHE A 70 1.72 -3.73 -15.02
CA PHE A 70 1.66 -4.43 -13.75
C PHE A 70 0.24 -4.86 -13.40
N LEU A 71 -0.72 -3.94 -13.52
CA LEU A 71 -2.10 -4.20 -13.15
C LEU A 71 -2.79 -5.16 -14.13
N TYR A 72 -2.40 -5.12 -15.40
CA TYR A 72 -2.82 -6.10 -16.40
C TYR A 72 -2.34 -7.49 -16.04
N ASP A 73 -1.05 -7.64 -15.72
CA ASP A 73 -0.43 -8.92 -15.39
C ASP A 73 -0.89 -9.48 -14.03
N LEU A 74 -1.14 -8.62 -13.04
CA LEU A 74 -1.70 -9.01 -11.75
C LEU A 74 -3.08 -9.66 -11.90
N CYS A 75 -3.87 -9.22 -12.90
CA CYS A 75 -5.19 -9.75 -13.22
C CYS A 75 -5.16 -10.82 -14.33
N ASN A 76 -3.99 -11.33 -14.72
CA ASN A 76 -3.84 -12.27 -15.84
C ASN A 76 -4.52 -11.82 -17.15
N GLY A 77 -4.71 -10.52 -17.34
CA GLY A 77 -5.42 -9.96 -18.50
C GLY A 77 -6.92 -10.31 -18.60
N GLU A 78 -7.55 -10.81 -17.52
CA GLU A 78 -8.94 -11.26 -17.55
C GLU A 78 -9.98 -10.13 -17.62
N ALA A 79 -9.62 -8.91 -17.19
CA ALA A 79 -10.54 -7.79 -17.18
C ALA A 79 -10.80 -7.29 -18.62
N LYS A 80 -12.05 -7.46 -19.07
CA LYS A 80 -12.51 -7.01 -20.37
C LYS A 80 -13.04 -5.58 -20.27
N PHE A 81 -12.15 -4.61 -20.25
CA PHE A 81 -12.53 -3.20 -20.29
C PHE A 81 -12.83 -2.74 -21.71
N SER A 82 -13.85 -1.89 -21.85
CA SER A 82 -14.13 -1.19 -23.10
C SER A 82 -13.04 -0.14 -23.40
N ASN A 83 -12.45 0.44 -22.36
CA ASN A 83 -11.27 1.30 -22.45
C ASN A 83 -10.05 0.63 -21.80
N LYS A 84 -8.98 0.38 -22.57
CA LYS A 84 -7.73 -0.18 -22.00
C LYS A 84 -7.11 0.73 -20.94
N ALA A 85 -7.35 2.04 -20.99
CA ALA A 85 -6.87 2.97 -19.97
C ALA A 85 -7.44 2.66 -18.57
N THR A 86 -8.52 1.89 -18.45
CA THR A 86 -9.08 1.47 -17.15
C THR A 86 -8.09 0.67 -16.29
N TYR A 87 -7.07 0.05 -16.90
CA TYR A 87 -5.97 -0.60 -16.18
C TYR A 87 -4.93 0.38 -15.62
N SER A 88 -5.01 1.69 -15.89
CA SER A 88 -3.97 2.64 -15.46
C SER A 88 -3.84 2.77 -13.95
N SER A 89 -4.93 2.49 -13.21
CA SER A 89 -4.95 2.56 -11.76
C SER A 89 -5.99 1.62 -11.16
N ALA A 90 -5.69 1.13 -9.96
CA ALA A 90 -6.60 0.33 -9.16
C ALA A 90 -6.62 0.83 -7.72
N GLU A 91 -7.78 0.72 -7.07
CA GLU A 91 -7.95 1.04 -5.66
C GLU A 91 -8.09 -0.24 -4.85
N PHE A 92 -7.21 -0.43 -3.86
CA PHE A 92 -7.32 -1.49 -2.88
C PHE A 92 -8.22 -1.02 -1.74
N SER A 93 -9.45 -1.50 -1.75
CA SER A 93 -10.54 -1.08 -0.86
C SER A 93 -11.00 -2.21 0.04
N HIS A 94 -11.66 -1.85 1.15
CA HIS A 94 -12.12 -2.78 2.18
C HIS A 94 -11.03 -3.70 2.76
N PRO A 95 -9.82 -3.19 3.07
CA PRO A 95 -8.72 -3.99 3.60
C PRO A 95 -9.06 -4.57 4.99
N ARG A 96 -9.14 -5.90 5.06
CA ARG A 96 -9.20 -6.64 6.32
C ARG A 96 -7.80 -7.09 6.72
N LYS A 97 -7.32 -6.60 7.87
CA LYS A 97 -6.05 -7.07 8.45
C LYS A 97 -6.13 -8.57 8.77
N VAL A 98 -5.23 -9.36 8.17
CA VAL A 98 -5.11 -10.81 8.34
C VAL A 98 -4.01 -11.16 9.33
N SER A 99 -2.86 -10.49 9.25
CA SER A 99 -1.73 -10.75 10.14
C SER A 99 -0.85 -9.50 10.31
N ALA A 100 -0.16 -9.43 11.44
CA ALA A 100 0.87 -8.43 11.69
C ALA A 100 2.05 -9.10 12.42
N LYS A 101 3.26 -8.97 11.89
CA LYS A 101 4.48 -9.55 12.48
C LYS A 101 5.64 -8.56 12.41
N THR A 102 6.30 -8.35 13.54
CA THR A 102 7.51 -7.53 13.60
C THR A 102 8.74 -8.42 13.51
N ASP A 103 9.68 -8.08 12.62
CA ASP A 103 10.95 -8.80 12.50
C ASP A 103 11.98 -8.35 13.56
N LYS A 104 13.16 -9.00 13.56
CA LYS A 104 14.24 -8.69 14.53
C LYS A 104 14.87 -7.32 14.29
N GLN A 105 14.65 -6.73 13.12
CA GLN A 105 15.18 -5.46 12.66
C GLN A 105 14.19 -4.30 12.90
N GLY A 106 13.02 -4.61 13.49
CA GLY A 106 11.96 -3.65 13.80
C GLY A 106 11.06 -3.30 12.61
N VAL A 107 11.09 -4.07 11.52
CA VAL A 107 10.15 -3.93 10.39
C VAL A 107 8.86 -4.64 10.74
N VAL A 108 7.75 -3.90 10.66
CA VAL A 108 6.40 -4.41 10.83
C VAL A 108 5.87 -4.84 9.47
N ASN A 109 5.57 -6.13 9.34
CA ASN A 109 4.94 -6.72 8.17
C ASN A 109 3.45 -6.89 8.48
N THR A 110 2.60 -6.08 7.86
CA THR A 110 1.14 -6.16 8.05
C THR A 110 0.48 -6.62 6.77
N THR A 111 -0.22 -7.75 6.83
CA THR A 111 -0.94 -8.35 5.70
C THR A 111 -2.42 -8.02 5.79
N TYR A 112 -2.97 -7.57 4.67
CA TYR A 112 -4.38 -7.27 4.48
C TYR A 112 -4.92 -8.11 3.32
N GLU A 113 -6.16 -8.56 3.46
CA GLU A 113 -6.97 -9.11 2.37
C GLU A 113 -8.02 -8.07 2.02
N GLY A 114 -8.18 -7.74 0.75
CA GLY A 114 -9.15 -6.73 0.33
C GLY A 114 -9.49 -6.86 -1.15
N THR A 115 -10.31 -5.93 -1.61
CA THR A 115 -10.76 -5.90 -3.01
C THR A 115 -9.93 -4.91 -3.78
N LEU A 116 -9.25 -5.38 -4.84
CA LEU A 116 -8.61 -4.52 -5.81
C LEU A 116 -9.62 -4.15 -6.89
N ILE A 117 -10.03 -2.88 -6.93
CA ILE A 117 -11.10 -2.35 -7.77
C ILE A 117 -10.49 -1.54 -8.91
N PHE A 118 -10.91 -1.89 -10.13
CA PHE A 118 -10.62 -1.18 -11.36
C PHE A 118 -11.91 -0.51 -11.83
N GLN A 119 -11.93 0.82 -11.84
CA GLN A 119 -13.13 1.56 -12.21
C GLN A 119 -12.78 2.76 -13.08
N SER A 120 -13.42 2.86 -14.24
CA SER A 120 -13.37 4.05 -15.11
C SER A 120 -14.68 4.18 -15.87
N ASP A 121 -15.35 5.32 -15.75
CA ASP A 121 -16.62 5.64 -16.40
C ASP A 121 -17.70 4.55 -16.26
N ARG A 122 -17.77 3.63 -17.23
CA ARG A 122 -18.76 2.52 -17.32
C ARG A 122 -18.16 1.14 -17.06
N ASP A 123 -16.84 1.05 -16.99
CA ASP A 123 -16.11 -0.18 -16.77
C ASP A 123 -15.88 -0.40 -15.27
N TYR A 124 -16.20 -1.60 -14.80
CA TYR A 124 -15.93 -2.05 -13.44
C TYR A 124 -15.41 -3.48 -13.47
N TYR A 125 -14.31 -3.73 -12.77
CA TYR A 125 -13.78 -5.06 -12.52
C TYR A 125 -13.11 -5.08 -11.16
N SER A 126 -13.11 -6.23 -10.51
CA SER A 126 -12.50 -6.36 -9.19
C SER A 126 -11.99 -7.77 -8.95
N ILE A 127 -10.86 -7.88 -8.28
CA ILE A 127 -10.31 -9.14 -7.78
C ILE A 127 -10.07 -9.05 -6.28
N ILE A 128 -9.95 -10.19 -5.60
CA ILE A 128 -9.47 -10.22 -4.22
C ILE A 128 -7.95 -10.30 -4.25
N ALA A 129 -7.29 -9.36 -3.56
CA ALA A 129 -5.84 -9.30 -3.47
C ALA A 129 -5.40 -9.40 -2.01
N ILE A 130 -4.22 -9.98 -1.80
CA ILE A 130 -3.55 -9.98 -0.51
C ILE A 130 -2.36 -9.05 -0.63
N VAL A 131 -2.30 -8.05 0.24
CA VAL A 131 -1.26 -7.03 0.25
C VAL A 131 -0.54 -7.06 1.60
N THR A 132 0.79 -7.20 1.57
CA THR A 132 1.63 -7.07 2.75
C THR A 132 2.43 -5.79 2.68
N ILE A 133 2.21 -4.89 3.63
CA ILE A 133 2.94 -3.64 3.76
C ILE A 133 4.09 -3.85 4.75
N LEU A 134 5.31 -3.46 4.35
CA LEU A 134 6.50 -3.45 5.19
C LEU A 134 6.74 -2.02 5.67
N ASP A 135 6.56 -1.77 6.96
CA ASP A 135 6.77 -0.46 7.58
C ASP A 135 7.90 -0.51 8.61
N LYS A 136 8.72 0.54 8.67
CA LYS A 136 9.65 0.77 9.78
C LYS A 136 9.56 2.20 10.27
N GLY A 137 8.99 2.36 11.46
CA GLY A 137 8.90 3.66 12.14
C GLY A 137 8.01 4.67 11.39
N GLY A 138 6.93 4.20 10.76
CA GLY A 138 5.99 5.02 9.99
C GLY A 138 6.43 5.29 8.54
N ASN A 139 7.51 4.64 8.08
CA ASN A 139 7.95 4.68 6.70
C ASN A 139 7.71 3.34 6.03
N ILE A 140 6.94 3.36 4.95
CA ILE A 140 6.74 2.18 4.10
C ILE A 140 8.02 1.92 3.31
N LEU A 141 8.65 0.78 3.56
CA LEU A 141 9.88 0.33 2.90
C LEU A 141 9.58 -0.49 1.63
N GLY A 142 8.46 -1.21 1.65
CA GLY A 142 8.10 -2.12 0.58
C GLY A 142 6.69 -2.64 0.68
N ILE A 143 6.23 -3.21 -0.42
CA ILE A 143 4.91 -3.83 -0.54
C ILE A 143 5.09 -5.18 -1.23
N LYS A 144 4.38 -6.20 -0.73
CA LYS A 144 4.13 -7.42 -1.47
C LYS A 144 2.66 -7.52 -1.83
N ILE A 145 2.36 -8.06 -2.99
CA ILE A 145 1.00 -8.22 -3.48
C ILE A 145 0.89 -9.47 -4.33
N HIS A 146 -0.19 -10.20 -4.13
CA HIS A 146 -0.59 -11.28 -5.01
C HIS A 146 -2.11 -11.34 -5.11
N SER A 147 -2.61 -11.96 -6.18
CA SER A 147 -4.03 -12.28 -6.29
C SER A 147 -4.36 -13.41 -5.33
N LYS A 148 -5.55 -13.39 -4.71
CA LYS A 148 -6.02 -14.49 -3.89
C LYS A 148 -6.26 -15.77 -4.70
N ASP A 149 -6.61 -15.61 -5.97
CA ASP A 149 -6.90 -16.72 -6.88
C ASP A 149 -5.61 -17.34 -7.46
N ASN A 150 -4.47 -16.65 -7.33
CA ASN A 150 -3.17 -17.12 -7.81
C ASN A 150 -2.08 -16.85 -6.75
N ASP A 151 -1.88 -17.80 -5.85
CA ASP A 151 -0.88 -17.75 -4.78
C ASP A 151 0.54 -18.08 -5.24
N ARG A 152 0.70 -18.67 -6.43
CA ARG A 152 2.00 -19.01 -7.03
C ARG A 152 2.75 -17.81 -7.58
N LYS A 153 2.05 -16.69 -7.78
CA LYS A 153 2.61 -15.47 -8.35
C LYS A 153 2.56 -14.34 -7.33
N GLU A 154 3.70 -14.04 -6.71
CA GLU A 154 3.84 -12.94 -5.74
C GLU A 154 4.74 -11.83 -6.30
N TYR A 155 4.28 -10.59 -6.22
CA TYR A 155 5.07 -9.42 -6.57
C TYR A 155 5.57 -8.75 -5.30
N ALA A 156 6.84 -8.39 -5.26
CA ALA A 156 7.45 -7.64 -4.17
C ALA A 156 8.12 -6.37 -4.71
N PHE A 157 7.97 -5.28 -3.97
CA PHE A 157 8.43 -3.95 -4.36
C PHE A 157 9.21 -3.30 -3.25
N SER A 158 10.38 -2.75 -3.57
CA SER A 158 11.07 -1.76 -2.74
C SER A 158 10.61 -0.38 -3.14
N LEU A 159 10.29 0.45 -2.15
CA LEU A 159 9.65 1.73 -2.34
C LEU A 159 10.52 2.87 -1.84
N LYS A 160 10.45 4.01 -2.53
CA LYS A 160 11.04 5.28 -2.09
C LYS A 160 10.03 6.41 -2.19
N PRO A 161 10.06 7.39 -1.27
CA PRO A 161 9.22 8.58 -1.38
C PRO A 161 9.52 9.36 -2.66
N THR A 162 8.47 9.95 -3.24
CA THR A 162 8.65 10.97 -4.28
C THR A 162 9.16 12.24 -3.60
N SER A 163 10.37 12.69 -3.94
CA SER A 163 11.02 13.88 -3.33
C SER A 163 10.36 15.19 -3.72
#